data_AF-A0A850R7R9-F1
#
_entry.id   AF-A0A850R7R9-F1
#
_cell.length_a   1.000
_cell.length_b   1.000
_cell.length_c   1.000
_cell.angle_alpha   90.00
_cell.angle_beta   90.00
_cell.angle_gamma   90.00
#
_symmetry.space_group_name_H-M   'P 1'
#
loop_
_entity.id
_entity.type
_entity.pdbx_description
1 polymer ?
#
loop_
_entity_poly.entity_id
_entity_poly.type
_entity_poly.pdbx_seq_one_letter_code
_entity_poly.pdbx_strand_id
1 'polypeptide(L)'
;MKLSDSIARCIRTPVRNAVWRTALARSGILAALGLTLAQAQAEVVAPCADACRFEVGVSESRCRLWEASGGGWISNLDDGAGQLHNRARHHTAWLNRWMMPAGGVMAAEFTDETLSAIRSYGGRRDSPIWTGSYLAAEALRFMTTGAPDAERALRETVATLHRWWAISGDRGYLARYAAPADSPEPILALLSADDPEVHRDVLYENRLWHWRGNISRDQYQGLMLGYSLAYEATRSPALRETIRADVVRFVEQLMESENQPVRARVQGTTVSQDIRIPYAVFSRADAPGGIPTLTLRLTPFDAAGEGVLFFSPNTADLIRQLPSFGAFPDQYQPTQAIQLGAIFRVALQVTEGVPEYAERRRVIAEHYARQADSWLGIAERWRNTNRCDSGYFGLNIGFMPLYNWTRLETDQARKERLQRAVLRDALWAEVADHKNVFFAFIYAALAPTEDEVQPVIDAHVEQLARFSAAPNLSRPIDLRGRYPENPRCPGISAEAVNVDERPAASFTWERHPWKLQEAGTPNMTYGGVDYLLAYWMGRHHGFIADDAPETCLLWKR
;
A
#
# COMPACT_ATOMS: atom_id res chain seq x y z
N MET A 1 -5.89 -8.08 60.12
CA MET A 1 -5.82 -9.35 60.89
C MET A 1 -6.19 -10.50 59.95
N LYS A 2 -5.86 -11.76 60.27
CA LYS A 2 -5.99 -12.90 59.34
C LYS A 2 -7.33 -13.67 59.46
N LEU A 3 -7.56 -14.51 58.44
CA LEU A 3 -8.23 -15.83 58.46
C LEU A 3 -9.76 -15.93 58.35
N SER A 4 -10.12 -17.06 57.73
CA SER A 4 -11.44 -17.62 57.40
C SER A 4 -11.70 -18.87 58.24
N ASP A 5 -12.95 -19.35 58.37
CA ASP A 5 -13.17 -20.78 58.65
C ASP A 5 -14.57 -21.36 58.30
N SER A 6 -14.56 -22.57 57.73
CA SER A 6 -15.26 -23.83 58.11
C SER A 6 -16.75 -23.91 58.56
N ILE A 7 -17.45 -25.08 58.49
CA ILE A 7 -17.48 -26.21 57.53
C ILE A 7 -18.70 -27.18 57.77
N ALA A 8 -19.35 -27.63 56.68
CA ALA A 8 -20.00 -28.95 56.40
C ALA A 8 -21.01 -29.74 57.32
N ARG A 9 -22.02 -30.34 56.65
CA ARG A 9 -22.65 -31.70 56.84
C ARG A 9 -23.60 -31.95 58.06
N CYS A 10 -24.50 -32.96 58.10
CA CYS A 10 -24.90 -34.08 57.20
C CYS A 10 -26.32 -34.63 57.60
N ILE A 11 -26.91 -35.59 56.84
CA ILE A 11 -27.51 -36.90 57.29
C ILE A 11 -28.62 -37.52 56.36
N ARG A 12 -28.32 -38.74 55.84
CA ARG A 12 -29.14 -39.96 55.51
C ARG A 12 -30.35 -40.00 54.54
N THR A 13 -30.23 -40.90 53.55
CA THR A 13 -31.27 -41.71 52.85
C THR A 13 -31.62 -43.02 53.62
N PRO A 14 -32.67 -43.81 53.22
CA PRO A 14 -32.39 -45.15 52.66
C PRO A 14 -33.45 -45.86 51.73
N VAL A 15 -32.99 -46.40 50.57
CA VAL A 15 -33.01 -47.85 50.16
C VAL A 15 -34.32 -48.65 49.77
N ARG A 16 -34.42 -49.03 48.46
CA ARG A 16 -34.86 -50.35 47.82
C ARG A 16 -36.32 -50.91 48.02
N ASN A 17 -36.87 -51.91 47.29
CA ASN A 17 -36.48 -52.75 46.11
C ASN A 17 -37.69 -53.33 45.30
N ALA A 18 -37.41 -53.81 44.07
CA ALA A 18 -38.31 -54.31 42.97
C ALA A 18 -38.94 -55.75 43.08
N VAL A 19 -39.70 -56.22 42.05
CA VAL A 19 -39.66 -57.68 41.64
C VAL A 19 -40.82 -58.44 40.88
N TRP A 20 -40.94 -58.40 39.52
CA TRP A 20 -41.31 -59.51 38.54
C TRP A 20 -42.76 -60.02 38.16
N ARG A 21 -42.96 -60.22 36.82
CA ARG A 21 -43.82 -61.17 36.02
C ARG A 21 -45.37 -60.92 35.93
N THR A 22 -46.18 -61.23 34.89
CA THR A 22 -46.18 -61.75 33.46
C THR A 22 -47.65 -61.73 32.90
N ALA A 23 -48.09 -61.84 31.63
CA ALA A 23 -47.58 -61.75 30.22
C ALA A 23 -48.76 -61.91 29.17
N LEU A 24 -48.47 -62.07 27.85
CA LEU A 24 -49.30 -62.60 26.70
C LEU A 24 -50.30 -61.72 25.87
N ALA A 25 -49.77 -61.11 24.79
CA ALA A 25 -50.16 -61.21 23.34
C ALA A 25 -51.57 -60.91 22.77
N ARG A 26 -51.61 -60.00 21.74
CA ARG A 26 -52.00 -60.34 20.33
C ARG A 26 -51.65 -59.26 19.27
N SER A 27 -50.91 -59.70 18.24
CA SER A 27 -50.86 -59.32 16.79
C SER A 27 -51.14 -57.89 16.25
N GLY A 28 -50.24 -57.40 15.35
CA GLY A 28 -50.71 -56.69 14.13
C GLY A 28 -49.78 -55.68 13.41
N ILE A 29 -49.23 -56.09 12.25
CA ILE A 29 -48.84 -55.24 11.07
C ILE A 29 -47.55 -54.37 11.18
N LEU A 30 -46.85 -54.24 10.04
CA LEU A 30 -45.58 -53.53 9.86
C LEU A 30 -45.79 -52.10 9.32
N ALA A 31 -44.92 -51.17 9.71
CA ALA A 31 -44.45 -50.08 8.85
C ALA A 31 -43.06 -49.61 9.32
N ALA A 32 -42.03 -49.81 8.50
CA ALA A 32 -40.70 -49.26 8.76
C ALA A 32 -40.51 -47.98 7.92
N LEU A 33 -40.31 -46.85 8.59
CA LEU A 33 -39.93 -45.59 7.96
C LEU A 33 -38.72 -45.02 8.72
N GLY A 34 -37.56 -45.14 8.10
CA GLY A 34 -36.32 -44.60 8.65
C GLY A 34 -36.28 -43.07 8.51
N LEU A 35 -36.17 -42.37 9.63
CA LEU A 35 -35.85 -40.94 9.65
C LEU A 35 -34.38 -40.75 9.28
N THR A 36 -34.11 -40.51 7.99
CA THR A 36 -32.81 -40.02 7.54
C THR A 36 -32.58 -38.61 8.06
N LEU A 37 -31.70 -38.48 9.06
CA LEU A 37 -31.14 -37.19 9.45
C LEU A 37 -30.27 -36.66 8.31
N ALA A 38 -30.89 -35.88 7.42
CA ALA A 38 -30.20 -35.13 6.39
C ALA A 38 -29.34 -34.04 7.07
N GLN A 39 -28.10 -34.38 7.41
CA GLN A 39 -27.10 -33.39 7.78
C GLN A 39 -26.77 -32.56 6.54
N ALA A 40 -27.42 -31.40 6.42
CA ALA A 40 -27.00 -30.36 5.50
C ALA A 40 -25.66 -29.78 5.98
N GLN A 41 -24.58 -30.51 5.68
CA GLN A 41 -23.26 -29.90 5.59
C GLN A 41 -23.34 -28.90 4.43
N ALA A 42 -23.44 -27.62 4.75
CA ALA A 42 -23.05 -26.59 3.81
C ALA A 42 -21.56 -26.83 3.53
N GLU A 43 -21.22 -27.28 2.32
CA GLU A 43 -19.83 -27.36 1.91
C GLU A 43 -19.22 -25.97 2.06
N VAL A 44 -18.14 -25.88 2.85
CA VAL A 44 -17.36 -24.65 2.95
C VAL A 44 -16.60 -24.52 1.64
N VAL A 45 -17.24 -23.88 0.65
CA VAL A 45 -16.63 -23.54 -0.64
C VAL A 45 -15.33 -22.82 -0.33
N ALA A 46 -14.21 -23.43 -0.72
CA ALA A 46 -12.90 -22.88 -0.43
C ALA A 46 -12.76 -21.52 -1.12
N PRO A 47 -12.22 -20.48 -0.45
CA PRO A 47 -12.07 -19.15 -1.03
C PRO A 47 -11.44 -19.20 -2.42
N CYS A 48 -12.15 -18.65 -3.41
CA CYS A 48 -11.73 -18.78 -4.80
C CYS A 48 -10.46 -17.97 -5.10
N ALA A 49 -9.61 -18.54 -5.94
CA ALA A 49 -8.35 -17.93 -6.35
C ALA A 49 -8.50 -17.16 -7.67
N ASP A 50 -7.77 -16.05 -7.80
CA ASP A 50 -7.71 -15.22 -9.02
C ASP A 50 -6.36 -15.32 -9.75
N ALA A 51 -5.38 -16.03 -9.18
CA ALA A 51 -4.13 -16.41 -9.82
C ALA A 51 -3.67 -17.84 -9.43
N CYS A 52 -3.74 -18.80 -10.36
CA CYS A 52 -3.12 -20.12 -10.18
C CYS A 52 -1.60 -20.01 -10.00
N ARG A 53 -0.98 -20.98 -9.31
CA ARG A 53 0.47 -21.25 -9.39
C ARG A 53 0.70 -22.71 -9.74
N PHE A 54 1.69 -22.98 -10.60
CA PHE A 54 2.16 -24.34 -10.85
C PHE A 54 2.66 -24.95 -9.54
N GLU A 55 2.15 -26.14 -9.20
CA GLU A 55 2.82 -27.01 -8.23
C GLU A 55 3.89 -27.84 -8.97
N VAL A 56 5.02 -28.09 -8.31
CA VAL A 56 6.17 -28.75 -8.94
C VAL A 56 5.82 -30.21 -9.23
N GLY A 57 5.70 -30.55 -10.52
CA GLY A 57 5.41 -31.90 -11.01
C GLY A 57 4.25 -32.01 -12.01
N VAL A 58 3.46 -30.95 -12.22
CA VAL A 58 2.23 -31.01 -13.04
C VAL A 58 2.43 -30.41 -14.44
N SER A 59 3.31 -31.00 -15.26
CA SER A 59 3.83 -30.40 -16.50
C SER A 59 2.82 -30.12 -17.64
N GLU A 60 1.62 -30.70 -17.61
CA GLU A 60 0.66 -30.64 -18.73
C GLU A 60 -0.59 -29.79 -18.46
N SER A 61 -0.87 -29.46 -17.19
CA SER A 61 -2.09 -28.75 -16.82
C SER A 61 -2.08 -27.27 -17.24
N ARG A 62 -3.27 -26.72 -17.52
CA ARG A 62 -3.47 -25.30 -17.85
C ARG A 62 -4.41 -24.64 -16.85
N CYS A 63 -3.96 -23.53 -16.28
CA CYS A 63 -4.79 -22.65 -15.47
C CYS A 63 -5.94 -22.11 -16.32
N ARG A 64 -7.18 -22.23 -15.83
CA ARG A 64 -8.39 -21.72 -16.48
C ARG A 64 -9.42 -21.33 -15.44
N LEU A 65 -10.32 -20.42 -15.82
CA LEU A 65 -11.47 -20.11 -14.98
C LEU A 65 -12.50 -21.24 -15.05
N TRP A 66 -13.10 -21.51 -13.90
CA TRP A 66 -14.18 -22.45 -13.68
C TRP A 66 -15.35 -21.68 -13.07
N GLU A 67 -16.53 -21.83 -13.66
CA GLU A 67 -17.78 -21.30 -13.12
C GLU A 67 -18.49 -22.40 -12.32
N ALA A 68 -18.69 -22.17 -11.02
CA ALA A 68 -19.32 -23.14 -10.12
C ALA A 68 -20.82 -23.32 -10.42
N SER A 69 -21.53 -22.23 -10.73
CA SER A 69 -22.95 -22.22 -11.08
C SER A 69 -23.25 -22.95 -12.41
N GLY A 70 -22.41 -22.74 -13.44
CA GLY A 70 -22.52 -23.41 -14.73
C GLY A 70 -21.87 -24.79 -14.80
N GLY A 71 -21.05 -25.16 -13.81
CA GLY A 71 -20.29 -26.42 -13.80
C GLY A 71 -19.30 -26.53 -14.98
N GLY A 72 -18.69 -25.40 -15.38
CA GLY A 72 -18.06 -25.25 -16.69
C GLY A 72 -16.70 -24.56 -16.68
N TRP A 73 -15.85 -24.92 -17.66
CA TRP A 73 -14.57 -24.25 -17.91
C TRP A 73 -14.77 -23.06 -18.85
N ILE A 74 -14.52 -21.84 -18.36
CA ILE A 74 -14.50 -20.63 -19.20
C ILE A 74 -13.26 -20.67 -20.11
N SER A 75 -13.43 -20.30 -21.38
CA SER A 75 -12.38 -20.33 -22.41
C SER A 75 -11.72 -18.96 -22.65
N ASN A 76 -12.54 -17.92 -22.75
CA ASN A 76 -12.15 -16.52 -22.85
C ASN A 76 -12.81 -15.78 -21.69
N LEU A 77 -12.06 -14.92 -21.00
CA LEU A 77 -12.60 -14.03 -19.99
C LEU A 77 -12.99 -12.69 -20.63
N ASP A 78 -14.24 -12.28 -20.47
CA ASP A 78 -14.66 -10.93 -20.81
C ASP A 78 -14.31 -9.99 -19.65
N ASP A 79 -13.43 -9.03 -19.90
CA ASP A 79 -13.08 -7.94 -18.99
C ASP A 79 -13.62 -6.58 -19.45
N GLY A 80 -14.59 -6.58 -20.38
CA GLY A 80 -15.22 -5.42 -20.99
C GLY A 80 -16.02 -4.50 -20.05
N ALA A 81 -17.03 -3.81 -20.59
CA ALA A 81 -17.79 -2.82 -19.83
C ALA A 81 -18.56 -3.49 -18.68
N GLY A 82 -18.33 -3.03 -17.45
CA GLY A 82 -18.96 -3.59 -16.24
C GLY A 82 -18.34 -4.90 -15.71
N GLN A 83 -17.27 -5.41 -16.33
CA GLN A 83 -16.58 -6.64 -15.92
C GLN A 83 -15.32 -6.31 -15.08
N LEU A 84 -15.53 -5.66 -13.93
CA LEU A 84 -14.48 -5.07 -13.11
C LEU A 84 -13.59 -6.12 -12.41
N HIS A 85 -14.16 -7.23 -11.93
CA HIS A 85 -13.38 -8.30 -11.31
C HIS A 85 -12.51 -9.02 -12.34
N ASN A 86 -13.06 -9.25 -13.53
CA ASN A 86 -12.36 -9.88 -14.63
C ASN A 86 -11.21 -9.02 -15.16
N ARG A 87 -11.38 -7.69 -15.17
CA ARG A 87 -10.29 -6.73 -15.43
C ARG A 87 -9.21 -6.76 -14.34
N ALA A 88 -9.58 -6.97 -13.07
CA ALA A 88 -8.62 -7.17 -11.99
C ALA A 88 -7.81 -8.47 -12.17
N ARG A 89 -8.47 -9.57 -12.54
CA ARG A 89 -7.83 -10.86 -12.87
C ARG A 89 -6.78 -10.69 -13.96
N HIS A 90 -7.10 -9.98 -15.05
CA HIS A 90 -6.15 -9.69 -16.12
C HIS A 90 -4.96 -8.82 -15.67
N HIS A 91 -5.19 -7.74 -14.90
CA HIS A 91 -4.09 -6.91 -14.39
C HIS A 91 -3.21 -7.68 -13.39
N THR A 92 -3.77 -8.41 -12.41
CA THR A 92 -3.00 -9.25 -11.48
C THR A 92 -2.19 -10.32 -12.22
N ALA A 93 -2.75 -10.97 -13.24
CA ALA A 93 -2.03 -11.95 -14.06
C ALA A 93 -0.90 -11.34 -14.89
N TRP A 94 -1.11 -10.16 -15.48
CA TRP A 94 -0.07 -9.44 -16.24
C TRP A 94 1.06 -8.95 -15.33
N LEU A 95 0.70 -8.33 -14.21
CA LEU A 95 1.62 -7.79 -13.21
C LEU A 95 2.59 -8.86 -12.70
N ASN A 96 2.05 -9.97 -12.17
CA ASN A 96 2.85 -11.06 -11.61
C ASN A 96 3.70 -11.80 -12.65
N ARG A 97 3.28 -11.82 -13.93
CA ARG A 97 4.03 -12.51 -15.00
C ARG A 97 5.22 -11.70 -15.49
N TRP A 98 5.06 -10.38 -15.66
CA TRP A 98 6.01 -9.57 -16.43
C TRP A 98 6.53 -8.33 -15.71
N MET A 99 5.81 -7.77 -14.74
CA MET A 99 6.04 -6.41 -14.24
C MET A 99 6.62 -6.38 -12.82
N MET A 100 7.07 -7.52 -12.30
CA MET A 100 7.65 -7.66 -10.95
C MET A 100 9.07 -8.26 -10.95
N PRO A 101 10.05 -7.65 -11.67
CA PRO A 101 11.44 -8.12 -11.65
C PRO A 101 12.00 -8.16 -10.21
N ALA A 102 12.55 -9.30 -9.80
CA ALA A 102 12.98 -9.58 -8.42
C ALA A 102 11.91 -9.30 -7.33
N GLY A 103 10.61 -9.31 -7.70
CA GLY A 103 9.48 -9.03 -6.82
C GLY A 103 9.11 -7.55 -6.66
N GLY A 104 9.81 -6.62 -7.32
CA GLY A 104 9.50 -5.19 -7.27
C GLY A 104 8.68 -4.72 -8.47
N VAL A 105 7.56 -4.03 -8.23
CA VAL A 105 6.67 -3.51 -9.28
C VAL A 105 7.39 -2.46 -10.13
N MET A 106 7.31 -2.62 -11.46
CA MET A 106 7.93 -1.76 -12.47
C MET A 106 7.06 -1.63 -13.73
N ALA A 107 7.43 -0.72 -14.62
CA ALA A 107 7.01 -0.74 -16.02
C ALA A 107 7.97 -1.62 -16.84
N ALA A 108 7.58 -2.12 -18.01
CA ALA A 108 8.53 -2.78 -18.90
C ALA A 108 8.26 -2.54 -20.39
N GLU A 109 9.34 -2.42 -21.14
CA GLU A 109 9.38 -2.36 -22.61
C GLU A 109 9.65 -3.76 -23.16
N PHE A 110 8.85 -4.20 -24.12
CA PHE A 110 9.04 -5.48 -24.80
C PHE A 110 9.84 -5.33 -26.10
N THR A 111 10.43 -6.43 -26.57
CA THR A 111 11.21 -6.48 -27.81
C THR A 111 10.42 -6.02 -29.04
N ASP A 112 9.13 -6.35 -29.08
CA ASP A 112 8.23 -6.23 -30.23
C ASP A 112 6.76 -6.34 -29.76
N GLU A 113 5.82 -6.17 -30.70
CA GLU A 113 4.37 -6.15 -30.46
C GLU A 113 3.78 -7.49 -29.99
N THR A 114 4.52 -8.61 -30.02
CA THR A 114 4.04 -9.88 -29.45
C THR A 114 4.03 -9.89 -27.92
N LEU A 115 4.71 -8.91 -27.30
CA LEU A 115 4.86 -8.78 -25.84
C LEU A 115 5.32 -10.10 -25.16
N SER A 116 6.24 -10.80 -25.81
CA SER A 116 6.70 -12.13 -25.41
C SER A 116 8.11 -12.18 -24.79
N ALA A 117 8.92 -11.14 -24.99
CA ALA A 117 10.23 -10.98 -24.36
C ALA A 117 10.47 -9.54 -23.90
N ILE A 118 11.01 -9.37 -22.69
CA ILE A 118 11.34 -8.07 -22.10
C ILE A 118 12.63 -7.54 -22.74
N ARG A 119 12.60 -6.29 -23.19
CA ARG A 119 13.78 -5.52 -23.64
C ARG A 119 14.41 -4.78 -22.46
N SER A 120 13.61 -4.11 -21.63
CA SER A 120 14.09 -3.29 -20.51
C SER A 120 12.99 -3.04 -19.47
N TYR A 121 13.39 -2.67 -18.25
CA TYR A 121 12.47 -2.26 -17.18
C TYR A 121 12.55 -0.75 -16.89
N GLY A 122 11.40 -0.16 -16.59
CA GLY A 122 11.20 1.27 -16.33
C GLY A 122 10.61 1.57 -14.96
N GLY A 123 10.66 2.83 -14.53
CA GLY A 123 10.16 3.25 -13.21
C GLY A 123 11.04 2.83 -12.02
N ARG A 124 12.31 2.47 -12.26
CA ARG A 124 13.25 1.89 -11.28
C ARG A 124 13.51 2.69 -9.99
N ARG A 125 13.09 3.96 -9.93
CA ARG A 125 13.15 4.77 -8.70
C ARG A 125 11.92 4.62 -7.81
N ASP A 126 10.78 4.25 -8.39
CA ASP A 126 9.45 4.31 -7.76
C ASP A 126 8.89 2.92 -7.39
N SER A 127 9.73 1.89 -7.47
CA SER A 127 9.32 0.52 -7.15
C SER A 127 8.78 0.34 -5.73
N PRO A 128 9.26 1.00 -4.65
CA PRO A 128 8.71 0.82 -3.31
C PRO A 128 7.29 1.37 -3.12
N ILE A 129 6.98 2.56 -3.66
CA ILE A 129 5.60 3.07 -3.59
C ILE A 129 4.63 2.15 -4.35
N TRP A 130 5.02 1.62 -5.51
CA TRP A 130 4.14 0.73 -6.30
C TRP A 130 4.10 -0.71 -5.78
N THR A 131 5.19 -1.23 -5.20
CA THR A 131 5.22 -2.55 -4.55
C THR A 131 4.41 -2.54 -3.25
N GLY A 132 4.48 -1.45 -2.48
CA GLY A 132 3.59 -1.22 -1.33
C GLY A 132 2.12 -1.00 -1.73
N SER A 133 1.87 -0.33 -2.87
CA SER A 133 0.52 -0.19 -3.44
C SER A 133 -0.08 -1.53 -3.89
N TYR A 134 0.74 -2.42 -4.45
CA TYR A 134 0.33 -3.80 -4.76
C TYR A 134 0.06 -4.61 -3.49
N LEU A 135 0.91 -4.49 -2.47
CA LEU A 135 0.67 -5.11 -1.17
C LEU A 135 -0.65 -4.62 -0.53
N ALA A 136 -0.98 -3.34 -0.66
CA ALA A 136 -2.25 -2.78 -0.24
C ALA A 136 -3.43 -3.37 -1.02
N ALA A 137 -3.32 -3.48 -2.35
CA ALA A 137 -4.35 -4.07 -3.20
C ALA A 137 -4.62 -5.54 -2.83
N GLU A 138 -3.58 -6.37 -2.69
CA GLU A 138 -3.72 -7.78 -2.31
C GLU A 138 -4.16 -7.95 -0.84
N ALA A 139 -3.91 -6.99 0.05
CA ALA A 139 -4.46 -6.97 1.40
C ALA A 139 -5.97 -6.70 1.41
N LEU A 140 -6.41 -5.68 0.69
CA LEU A 140 -7.82 -5.35 0.52
C LEU A 140 -8.58 -6.51 -0.17
N ARG A 141 -7.96 -7.11 -1.19
CA ARG A 141 -8.41 -8.35 -1.84
C ARG A 141 -8.56 -9.50 -0.85
N PHE A 142 -7.52 -9.83 -0.07
CA PHE A 142 -7.57 -10.94 0.88
C PHE A 142 -8.62 -10.72 1.98
N MET A 143 -8.79 -9.48 2.47
CA MET A 143 -9.84 -9.15 3.44
C MET A 143 -11.26 -9.27 2.84
N THR A 144 -11.41 -9.02 1.55
CA THR A 144 -12.71 -9.09 0.85
C THR A 144 -13.09 -10.51 0.43
N THR A 145 -12.12 -11.32 0.01
CA THR A 145 -12.36 -12.61 -0.68
C THR A 145 -11.87 -13.84 0.09
N GLY A 146 -10.90 -13.68 1.00
CA GLY A 146 -10.16 -14.80 1.59
C GLY A 146 -9.25 -15.56 0.63
N ALA A 147 -9.02 -15.06 -0.60
CA ALA A 147 -8.35 -15.80 -1.66
C ALA A 147 -6.93 -16.28 -1.29
N PRO A 148 -6.60 -17.58 -1.44
CA PRO A 148 -5.35 -18.16 -0.95
C PRO A 148 -4.11 -17.71 -1.75
N ASP A 149 -4.30 -17.24 -2.97
CA ASP A 149 -3.24 -16.60 -3.76
C ASP A 149 -3.00 -15.15 -3.37
N ALA A 150 -4.00 -14.43 -2.82
CA ALA A 150 -3.80 -13.12 -2.21
C ALA A 150 -2.97 -13.25 -0.92
N GLU A 151 -3.24 -14.23 -0.06
CA GLU A 151 -2.40 -14.50 1.13
C GLU A 151 -0.95 -14.84 0.74
N ARG A 152 -0.77 -15.57 -0.37
CA ARG A 152 0.56 -15.82 -0.95
C ARG A 152 1.22 -14.52 -1.42
N ALA A 153 0.51 -13.67 -2.15
CA ALA A 153 1.03 -12.38 -2.63
C ALA A 153 1.41 -11.44 -1.47
N LEU A 154 0.63 -11.41 -0.38
CA LEU A 154 0.99 -10.72 0.87
C LEU A 154 2.35 -11.19 1.40
N ARG A 155 2.52 -12.50 1.56
CA ARG A 155 3.75 -13.09 2.11
C ARG A 155 4.97 -12.83 1.21
N GLU A 156 4.82 -13.01 -0.09
CA GLU A 156 5.91 -12.84 -1.06
C GLU A 156 6.31 -11.36 -1.21
N THR A 157 5.35 -10.43 -1.20
CA THR A 157 5.61 -8.99 -1.32
C THR A 157 6.19 -8.39 -0.03
N VAL A 158 5.72 -8.79 1.15
CA VAL A 158 6.35 -8.39 2.43
C VAL A 158 7.78 -8.91 2.53
N ALA A 159 8.07 -10.14 2.07
CA ALA A 159 9.44 -10.65 2.06
C ALA A 159 10.39 -9.84 1.15
N THR A 160 9.88 -9.34 0.02
CA THR A 160 10.62 -8.40 -0.85
C THR A 160 10.87 -7.06 -0.17
N LEU A 161 9.83 -6.43 0.41
CA LEU A 161 9.95 -5.14 1.09
C LEU A 161 10.84 -5.21 2.34
N HIS A 162 10.75 -6.29 3.13
CA HIS A 162 11.62 -6.54 4.27
C HIS A 162 13.11 -6.63 3.86
N ARG A 163 13.40 -7.29 2.72
CA ARG A 163 14.77 -7.28 2.17
C ARG A 163 15.23 -5.86 1.85
N TRP A 164 14.36 -5.00 1.31
CA TRP A 164 14.70 -3.61 1.03
C TRP A 164 14.88 -2.75 2.29
N TRP A 165 14.26 -3.09 3.43
CA TRP A 165 14.53 -2.50 4.76
C TRP A 165 15.81 -2.99 5.45
N ALA A 166 16.40 -4.09 4.96
CA ALA A 166 17.49 -4.79 5.62
C ALA A 166 18.82 -4.71 4.85
N ILE A 167 18.77 -4.68 3.51
CA ILE A 167 19.96 -4.81 2.64
C ILE A 167 20.95 -3.64 2.72
N SER A 168 20.49 -2.47 3.15
CA SER A 168 21.32 -1.30 3.43
C SER A 168 22.16 -1.45 4.71
N GLY A 169 21.75 -2.31 5.64
CA GLY A 169 22.30 -2.41 6.99
C GLY A 169 21.96 -1.24 7.92
N ASP A 170 21.37 -0.15 7.41
CA ASP A 170 21.06 1.06 8.17
C ASP A 170 19.62 1.04 8.71
N ARG A 171 19.43 1.53 9.94
CA ARG A 171 18.15 1.49 10.65
C ARG A 171 17.15 2.44 9.98
N GLY A 172 15.96 1.94 9.65
CA GLY A 172 14.91 2.73 9.00
C GLY A 172 15.21 3.14 7.55
N TYR A 173 16.33 2.73 6.96
CA TYR A 173 16.67 3.09 5.60
C TYR A 173 16.20 2.04 4.59
N LEU A 174 15.25 2.45 3.74
CA LEU A 174 14.62 1.63 2.71
C LEU A 174 15.38 1.77 1.38
N ALA A 175 15.79 0.65 0.77
CA ALA A 175 16.30 0.64 -0.60
C ALA A 175 15.17 0.90 -1.63
N ARG A 176 15.48 1.60 -2.73
CA ARG A 176 14.56 1.77 -3.87
C ARG A 176 14.31 0.46 -4.63
N TYR A 177 15.32 -0.39 -4.70
CA TYR A 177 15.24 -1.68 -5.40
C TYR A 177 16.40 -2.57 -4.99
N ALA A 178 16.23 -3.89 -5.06
CA ALA A 178 17.32 -4.84 -4.90
C ALA A 178 17.08 -6.13 -5.70
N ALA A 179 18.13 -6.67 -6.31
CA ALA A 179 18.11 -7.94 -7.04
C ALA A 179 19.40 -8.75 -6.78
N PRO A 180 19.37 -10.10 -6.88
CA PRO A 180 20.57 -10.92 -6.81
C PRO A 180 21.59 -10.54 -7.90
N ALA A 181 22.88 -10.67 -7.62
CA ALA A 181 23.96 -10.39 -8.58
C ALA A 181 23.95 -11.34 -9.80
N ASP A 182 23.32 -12.52 -9.67
CA ASP A 182 23.11 -13.52 -10.70
C ASP A 182 21.75 -13.39 -11.43
N SER A 183 21.12 -12.22 -11.38
CA SER A 183 19.88 -11.93 -12.11
C SER A 183 20.08 -11.86 -13.63
N PRO A 184 19.00 -12.06 -14.44
CA PRO A 184 19.02 -11.79 -15.88
C PRO A 184 19.42 -10.35 -16.23
N GLU A 185 20.03 -10.17 -17.40
CA GLU A 185 20.59 -8.87 -17.85
C GLU A 185 19.59 -7.69 -17.76
N PRO A 186 18.31 -7.80 -18.19
CA PRO A 186 17.38 -6.68 -18.11
C PRO A 186 17.09 -6.20 -16.67
N ILE A 187 17.33 -7.05 -15.67
CA ILE A 187 17.25 -6.70 -14.25
C ILE A 187 18.58 -6.07 -13.77
N LEU A 188 19.72 -6.61 -14.20
CA LEU A 188 21.03 -6.03 -13.87
C LEU A 188 21.25 -4.65 -14.50
N ALA A 189 20.62 -4.36 -15.65
CA ALA A 189 20.62 -3.05 -16.30
C ALA A 189 19.99 -1.93 -15.42
N LEU A 190 19.10 -2.28 -14.48
CA LEU A 190 18.54 -1.36 -13.49
C LEU A 190 19.56 -0.94 -12.42
N LEU A 191 20.65 -1.70 -12.32
CA LEU A 191 21.64 -1.70 -11.24
C LEU A 191 23.07 -1.65 -11.84
N SER A 192 23.27 -0.79 -12.86
CA SER A 192 24.59 -0.52 -13.45
C SER A 192 25.60 -0.04 -12.40
N ALA A 193 26.87 -0.38 -12.60
CA ALA A 193 27.98 0.08 -11.76
C ALA A 193 28.33 1.57 -11.95
N ASP A 194 27.92 2.18 -13.07
CA ASP A 194 28.18 3.60 -13.37
C ASP A 194 27.17 4.56 -12.71
N ASP A 195 26.12 4.03 -12.08
CA ASP A 195 25.03 4.80 -11.47
C ASP A 195 25.32 4.96 -9.96
N PRO A 196 25.63 6.17 -9.45
CA PRO A 196 26.10 6.37 -8.08
C PRO A 196 25.03 6.14 -7.00
N GLU A 197 23.78 5.86 -7.38
CA GLU A 197 22.75 5.37 -6.46
C GLU A 197 22.85 3.85 -6.24
N VAL A 198 23.73 3.12 -6.93
CA VAL A 198 23.76 1.65 -6.96
C VAL A 198 24.94 1.08 -6.19
N HIS A 199 24.61 0.21 -5.23
CA HIS A 199 25.54 -0.51 -4.37
C HIS A 199 25.60 -1.97 -4.83
N ARG A 200 26.79 -2.44 -5.22
CA ARG A 200 27.00 -3.76 -5.83
C ARG A 200 27.77 -4.71 -4.92
N ASP A 201 27.70 -6.00 -5.25
CA ASP A 201 28.39 -7.11 -4.60
C ASP A 201 28.23 -7.17 -3.07
N VAL A 202 27.06 -6.77 -2.59
CA VAL A 202 26.69 -6.76 -1.17
C VAL A 202 26.28 -8.17 -0.75
N LEU A 203 26.99 -8.74 0.24
CA LEU A 203 26.68 -10.07 0.78
C LEU A 203 25.44 -10.00 1.71
N TYR A 204 24.33 -10.58 1.27
CA TYR A 204 23.07 -10.63 2.01
C TYR A 204 22.40 -12.01 1.82
N GLU A 205 21.91 -12.61 2.90
CA GLU A 205 21.33 -13.98 2.90
C GLU A 205 22.25 -15.03 2.22
N ASN A 206 23.56 -14.96 2.46
CA ASN A 206 24.60 -15.81 1.86
C ASN A 206 24.69 -15.77 0.32
N ARG A 207 24.16 -14.72 -0.32
CA ARG A 207 24.31 -14.45 -1.76
C ARG A 207 24.82 -13.03 -1.99
N LEU A 208 25.39 -12.77 -3.16
CA LEU A 208 25.71 -11.41 -3.59
C LEU A 208 24.45 -10.75 -4.17
N TRP A 209 24.23 -9.49 -3.81
CA TRP A 209 23.12 -8.66 -4.26
C TRP A 209 23.62 -7.33 -4.81
N HIS A 210 22.76 -6.68 -5.58
CA HIS A 210 22.90 -5.28 -5.96
C HIS A 210 21.63 -4.54 -5.53
N TRP A 211 21.76 -3.31 -5.04
CA TRP A 211 20.61 -2.51 -4.61
C TRP A 211 20.78 -1.03 -4.94
N ARG A 212 19.65 -0.30 -5.02
CA ARG A 212 19.61 1.14 -5.29
C ARG A 212 19.20 1.92 -4.04
N GLY A 213 20.01 2.90 -3.65
CA GLY A 213 19.76 3.83 -2.56
C GLY A 213 19.09 5.13 -3.04
N ASN A 214 19.56 6.25 -2.49
CA ASN A 214 19.01 7.61 -2.66
C ASN A 214 17.47 7.68 -2.53
N ILE A 215 16.89 7.06 -1.50
CA ILE A 215 15.44 6.96 -1.27
C ILE A 215 14.75 8.32 -1.03
N SER A 216 13.46 8.45 -1.34
CA SER A 216 12.66 9.68 -1.13
C SER A 216 11.36 9.42 -0.35
N ARG A 217 10.81 10.47 0.29
CA ARG A 217 9.69 10.37 1.27
C ARG A 217 8.43 9.71 0.71
N ASP A 218 8.14 9.97 -0.56
CA ASP A 218 7.10 9.38 -1.39
C ASP A 218 7.14 7.84 -1.42
N GLN A 219 8.33 7.25 -1.44
CA GLN A 219 8.52 5.79 -1.52
C GLN A 219 8.00 5.06 -0.27
N TYR A 220 8.07 5.73 0.88
CA TYR A 220 7.53 5.22 2.14
C TYR A 220 5.99 5.24 2.17
N GLN A 221 5.30 5.99 1.30
CA GLN A 221 3.84 6.17 1.38
C GLN A 221 3.08 4.89 1.01
N GLY A 222 3.38 4.37 -0.18
CA GLY A 222 2.80 3.10 -0.65
C GLY A 222 3.22 1.93 0.25
N LEU A 223 4.47 1.92 0.74
CA LEU A 223 4.93 0.89 1.68
C LEU A 223 4.13 0.93 2.98
N MET A 224 3.99 2.08 3.64
CA MET A 224 3.25 2.19 4.90
C MET A 224 1.74 1.94 4.73
N LEU A 225 1.17 2.27 3.57
CA LEU A 225 -0.19 1.86 3.17
C LEU A 225 -0.30 0.33 3.11
N GLY A 226 0.58 -0.31 2.34
CA GLY A 226 0.62 -1.77 2.18
C GLY A 226 0.88 -2.52 3.48
N TYR A 227 1.88 -2.11 4.27
CA TYR A 227 2.21 -2.73 5.56
C TYR A 227 1.06 -2.63 6.57
N SER A 228 0.39 -1.47 6.65
CA SER A 228 -0.75 -1.26 7.56
C SER A 228 -1.94 -2.15 7.21
N LEU A 229 -2.27 -2.31 5.92
CA LEU A 229 -3.35 -3.16 5.45
C LEU A 229 -2.98 -4.65 5.50
N ALA A 230 -1.73 -5.02 5.17
CA ALA A 230 -1.26 -6.40 5.22
C ALA A 230 -1.20 -6.96 6.65
N TYR A 231 -0.83 -6.13 7.64
CA TYR A 231 -0.85 -6.50 9.06
C TYR A 231 -2.27 -6.82 9.54
N GLU A 232 -3.24 -6.01 9.11
CA GLU A 232 -4.66 -6.16 9.40
C GLU A 232 -5.23 -7.43 8.74
N ALA A 233 -4.95 -7.60 7.45
CA ALA A 233 -5.41 -8.72 6.61
C ALA A 233 -4.85 -10.08 7.04
N THR A 234 -3.54 -10.18 7.30
CA THR A 234 -2.92 -11.47 7.61
C THR A 234 -3.18 -11.92 9.03
N ARG A 235 -3.37 -13.24 9.22
CA ARG A 235 -3.40 -13.89 10.55
C ARG A 235 -2.07 -14.54 10.93
N SER A 236 -1.09 -14.55 10.04
CA SER A 236 0.22 -15.18 10.27
C SER A 236 1.03 -14.41 11.34
N PRO A 237 1.38 -15.03 12.49
CA PRO A 237 2.15 -14.36 13.53
C PRO A 237 3.54 -13.93 13.05
N ALA A 238 4.18 -14.76 12.21
CA ALA A 238 5.49 -14.47 11.63
C ALA A 238 5.42 -13.27 10.67
N LEU A 239 4.39 -13.20 9.80
CA LEU A 239 4.25 -12.09 8.86
C LEU A 239 3.92 -10.77 9.59
N ARG A 240 3.11 -10.85 10.65
CA ARG A 240 2.87 -9.71 11.55
C ARG A 240 4.13 -9.24 12.27
N GLU A 241 5.02 -10.15 12.68
CA GLU A 241 6.30 -9.78 13.31
C GLU A 241 7.25 -9.12 12.31
N THR A 242 7.37 -9.61 11.08
CA THR A 242 8.20 -8.96 10.04
C THR A 242 7.76 -7.52 9.80
N ILE A 243 6.46 -7.29 9.57
CA ILE A 243 5.90 -5.94 9.36
C ILE A 243 6.13 -5.05 10.60
N ARG A 244 5.89 -5.59 11.80
CA ARG A 244 6.06 -4.89 13.08
C ARG A 244 7.52 -4.48 13.31
N ALA A 245 8.47 -5.38 13.11
CA ALA A 245 9.89 -5.14 13.33
C ALA A 245 10.43 -4.04 12.40
N ASP A 246 10.05 -4.07 11.12
CA ASP A 246 10.41 -3.03 10.15
C ASP A 246 9.85 -1.65 10.54
N VAL A 247 8.54 -1.56 10.80
CA VAL A 247 7.86 -0.30 11.17
C VAL A 247 8.41 0.26 12.49
N VAL A 248 8.63 -0.59 13.49
CA VAL A 248 9.16 -0.14 14.79
C VAL A 248 10.61 0.31 14.66
N ARG A 249 11.48 -0.42 13.93
CA ARG A 249 12.85 0.05 13.63
C ARG A 249 12.85 1.42 12.93
N PHE A 250 11.91 1.66 12.02
CA PHE A 250 11.76 2.93 11.31
C PHE A 250 11.28 4.06 12.24
N VAL A 251 10.23 3.85 13.04
CA VAL A 251 9.71 4.91 13.94
C VAL A 251 10.67 5.21 15.08
N GLU A 252 11.32 4.21 15.67
CA GLU A 252 12.39 4.44 16.64
C GLU A 252 13.55 5.23 16.02
N GLN A 253 13.96 4.92 14.78
CA GLN A 253 14.95 5.72 14.05
C GLN A 253 14.50 7.18 13.89
N LEU A 254 13.25 7.43 13.48
CA LEU A 254 12.71 8.79 13.35
C LEU A 254 12.72 9.53 14.71
N MET A 255 12.45 8.85 15.82
CA MET A 255 12.48 9.41 17.18
C MET A 255 13.90 9.65 17.71
N GLU A 256 14.86 8.79 17.39
CA GLU A 256 16.25 8.87 17.87
C GLU A 256 17.16 9.74 16.99
N SER A 257 16.71 10.08 15.77
CA SER A 257 17.45 10.78 14.71
C SER A 257 18.10 12.12 15.09
N GLU A 258 17.65 12.76 16.17
CA GLU A 258 18.20 14.01 16.72
C GLU A 258 19.68 13.90 17.15
N ASN A 259 20.26 12.69 17.23
CA ASN A 259 21.60 12.44 17.78
C ASN A 259 22.69 12.09 16.76
N GLN A 260 22.43 12.20 15.44
CA GLN A 260 23.44 11.95 14.40
C GLN A 260 24.14 13.25 13.96
N PRO A 261 25.49 13.31 13.90
CA PRO A 261 26.22 14.45 13.35
C PRO A 261 26.16 14.47 11.83
N VAL A 262 25.90 15.66 11.25
CA VAL A 262 25.70 15.86 9.81
C VAL A 262 26.49 17.09 9.36
N ARG A 263 27.23 16.99 8.23
CA ARG A 263 27.96 18.15 7.69
C ARG A 263 27.00 19.15 7.06
N ALA A 264 27.11 20.44 7.37
CA ALA A 264 26.30 21.47 6.72
C ALA A 264 27.03 22.11 5.51
N ARG A 265 26.29 22.33 4.41
CA ARG A 265 26.69 23.24 3.33
C ARG A 265 25.64 24.33 3.19
N VAL A 266 26.00 25.58 3.50
CA VAL A 266 25.07 26.73 3.54
C VAL A 266 25.47 27.72 2.45
N GLN A 267 24.57 27.98 1.50
CA GLN A 267 24.83 28.87 0.35
C GLN A 267 26.13 28.54 -0.43
N GLY A 268 26.44 27.25 -0.58
CA GLY A 268 27.66 26.77 -1.24
C GLY A 268 28.91 26.72 -0.36
N THR A 269 28.91 27.37 0.81
CA THR A 269 30.00 27.30 1.79
C THR A 269 29.81 26.09 2.71
N THR A 270 30.81 25.21 2.80
CA THR A 270 30.81 24.14 3.81
C THR A 270 31.04 24.74 5.19
N VAL A 271 30.06 24.57 6.09
CA VAL A 271 30.15 24.97 7.50
C VAL A 271 30.20 23.68 8.31
N SER A 272 31.36 23.39 8.92
CA SER A 272 31.51 22.19 9.75
C SER A 272 30.88 22.41 11.13
N GLN A 273 29.56 22.25 11.20
CA GLN A 273 28.76 22.30 12.42
C GLN A 273 27.80 21.12 12.45
N ASP A 274 27.67 20.47 13.61
CA ASP A 274 26.69 19.40 13.82
C ASP A 274 25.27 19.98 13.81
N ILE A 275 24.49 19.67 12.77
CA ILE A 275 23.05 19.94 12.71
C ILE A 275 22.29 18.67 13.09
N ARG A 276 21.40 18.77 14.09
CA ARG A 276 20.44 17.71 14.42
C ARG A 276 19.30 17.74 13.41
N ILE A 277 18.99 16.59 12.82
CA ILE A 277 17.92 16.48 11.82
C ILE A 277 16.80 15.60 12.41
N PRO A 278 15.73 16.20 12.97
CA PRO A 278 14.64 15.44 13.55
C PRO A 278 13.84 14.71 12.47
N TYR A 279 13.27 13.56 12.83
CA TYR A 279 12.52 12.68 11.94
C TYR A 279 13.32 12.28 10.69
N ALA A 280 14.55 11.82 10.87
CA ALA A 280 15.46 11.45 9.79
C ALA A 280 15.92 9.98 9.78
N VAL A 281 16.11 9.46 8.57
CA VAL A 281 16.77 8.19 8.28
C VAL A 281 18.08 8.48 7.52
N PHE A 282 19.09 7.64 7.75
CA PHE A 282 20.45 7.86 7.25
C PHE A 282 20.92 6.64 6.46
N SER A 283 21.75 6.87 5.44
CA SER A 283 22.42 5.82 4.68
C SER A 283 23.90 6.14 4.62
N ARG A 284 24.73 5.29 5.23
CA ARG A 284 26.19 5.39 5.19
C ARG A 284 26.75 5.05 3.82
N ALA A 285 26.02 4.26 3.04
CA ALA A 285 26.35 3.92 1.65
C ALA A 285 26.11 5.10 0.70
N ASP A 286 25.03 5.86 0.89
CA ASP A 286 24.70 7.06 0.09
C ASP A 286 25.34 8.36 0.67
N ALA A 287 26.14 8.27 1.74
CA ALA A 287 26.75 9.40 2.42
C ALA A 287 28.14 9.77 1.84
N PRO A 288 28.38 11.03 1.42
CA PRO A 288 29.68 11.45 0.86
C PRO A 288 30.84 11.25 1.85
N GLY A 289 31.66 10.23 1.63
CA GLY A 289 32.72 9.84 2.55
C GLY A 289 32.19 9.40 3.92
N GLY A 290 31.07 8.67 3.95
CA GLY A 290 30.53 7.98 5.14
C GLY A 290 29.85 8.87 6.19
N ILE A 291 29.84 10.19 6.03
CA ILE A 291 29.12 11.12 6.91
C ILE A 291 28.03 11.84 6.09
N PRO A 292 26.76 11.78 6.51
CA PRO A 292 25.68 12.49 5.84
C PRO A 292 25.96 13.98 5.70
N THR A 293 25.39 14.60 4.67
CA THR A 293 25.58 16.03 4.38
C THR A 293 24.24 16.69 4.09
N LEU A 294 23.98 17.83 4.72
CA LEU A 294 22.78 18.64 4.53
C LEU A 294 23.16 19.93 3.78
N THR A 295 22.62 20.10 2.58
CA THR A 295 22.76 21.32 1.78
C THR A 295 21.55 22.23 2.00
N LEU A 296 21.80 23.45 2.45
CA LEU A 296 20.80 24.48 2.75
C LEU A 296 20.98 25.70 1.84
N ARG A 297 19.95 26.04 1.09
CA ARG A 297 19.80 27.32 0.37
C ARG A 297 18.78 28.16 1.14
N LEU A 298 19.04 29.46 1.28
CA LEU A 298 18.17 30.35 2.08
C LEU A 298 17.18 31.14 1.19
N THR A 299 17.51 31.31 -0.10
CA THR A 299 16.80 32.20 -1.04
C THR A 299 16.91 31.67 -2.48
N PRO A 300 15.86 31.04 -3.05
CA PRO A 300 14.69 30.51 -2.35
C PRO A 300 15.12 29.49 -1.29
N PHE A 301 14.29 29.29 -0.27
CA PHE A 301 14.58 28.29 0.75
C PHE A 301 14.46 26.88 0.16
N ASP A 302 15.49 26.07 0.37
CA ASP A 302 15.59 24.68 -0.07
C ASP A 302 16.56 23.90 0.85
N ALA A 303 16.24 22.63 1.10
CA ALA A 303 16.98 21.76 2.01
C ALA A 303 17.05 20.33 1.43
N ALA A 304 18.25 19.92 1.04
CA ALA A 304 18.53 18.64 0.41
C ALA A 304 19.58 17.85 1.20
N GLY A 305 19.37 16.53 1.32
CA GLY A 305 20.28 15.62 2.01
C GLY A 305 21.03 14.69 1.06
N GLU A 306 22.32 14.46 1.34
CA GLU A 306 23.14 13.38 0.79
C GLU A 306 23.40 12.38 1.93
N GLY A 307 23.00 11.12 1.79
CA GLY A 307 23.05 10.13 2.86
C GLY A 307 22.05 10.37 4.02
N VAL A 308 21.10 11.29 3.87
CA VAL A 308 20.02 11.56 4.84
C VAL A 308 18.71 11.93 4.16
N LEU A 309 17.60 11.35 4.64
CA LEU A 309 16.24 11.73 4.26
C LEU A 309 15.46 12.07 5.54
N PHE A 310 14.78 13.22 5.56
CA PHE A 310 14.05 13.71 6.73
C PHE A 310 12.60 14.06 6.43
N PHE A 311 11.74 13.94 7.44
CA PHE A 311 10.29 14.15 7.39
C PHE A 311 9.85 15.38 8.21
N SER A 312 10.70 16.41 8.35
CA SER A 312 10.45 17.54 9.25
C SER A 312 9.16 18.31 8.90
N PRO A 313 8.20 18.48 9.85
CA PRO A 313 7.04 19.34 9.69
C PRO A 313 7.37 20.83 9.52
N ASN A 314 8.56 21.25 9.94
CA ASN A 314 9.02 22.63 9.90
C ASN A 314 10.51 22.67 9.55
N THR A 315 10.82 22.87 8.29
CA THR A 315 12.21 22.83 7.80
C THR A 315 13.05 24.04 8.21
N ALA A 316 12.43 25.07 8.81
CA ALA A 316 13.13 26.18 9.47
C ALA A 316 14.00 25.72 10.65
N ASP A 317 13.62 24.64 11.35
CA ASP A 317 14.33 24.17 12.55
C ASP A 317 15.72 23.58 12.23
N LEU A 318 15.99 23.27 10.96
CA LEU A 318 17.34 22.93 10.47
C LEU A 318 18.24 24.18 10.34
N ILE A 319 17.66 25.31 9.91
CA ILE A 319 18.37 26.59 9.77
C ILE A 319 18.56 27.28 11.12
N ARG A 320 17.60 27.20 12.04
CA ARG A 320 17.65 27.87 13.35
C ARG A 320 18.82 27.42 14.24
N GLN A 321 19.43 26.27 13.95
CA GLN A 321 20.62 25.76 14.61
C GLN A 321 21.92 26.46 14.15
N LEU A 322 21.90 27.15 13.00
CA LEU A 322 23.05 27.90 12.49
C LEU A 322 23.23 29.24 13.24
N PRO A 323 24.48 29.69 13.49
CA PRO A 323 24.76 31.02 14.03
C PRO A 323 24.05 32.14 13.26
N SER A 324 23.48 33.09 14.00
CA SER A 324 22.69 34.22 13.48
C SER A 324 21.33 33.88 12.83
N PHE A 325 20.94 32.61 12.72
CA PHE A 325 19.69 32.19 12.06
C PHE A 325 18.57 31.72 13.00
N GLY A 326 18.74 31.81 14.32
CA GLY A 326 17.74 31.38 15.31
C GLY A 326 16.35 32.03 15.19
N ALA A 327 16.23 33.16 14.48
CA ALA A 327 14.98 33.86 14.20
C ALA A 327 14.40 33.61 12.79
N PHE A 328 14.91 32.61 12.05
CA PHE A 328 14.41 32.30 10.70
C PHE A 328 12.92 31.91 10.71
N PRO A 329 12.08 32.42 9.79
CA PRO A 329 10.63 32.19 9.78
C PRO A 329 10.28 30.74 9.44
N ASP A 330 9.15 30.25 9.99
CA ASP A 330 8.70 28.87 9.80
C ASP A 330 8.56 28.49 8.33
N GLN A 331 9.02 27.28 7.99
CA GLN A 331 8.92 26.69 6.66
C GLN A 331 8.12 25.39 6.80
N TYR A 332 6.82 25.55 7.02
CA TYR A 332 5.91 24.43 7.28
C TYR A 332 5.82 23.48 6.09
N GLN A 333 5.69 22.18 6.40
CA GLN A 333 5.64 21.08 5.44
C GLN A 333 4.37 20.24 5.68
N PRO A 334 3.17 20.72 5.26
CA PRO A 334 1.91 20.05 5.54
C PRO A 334 1.89 18.56 5.16
N THR A 335 2.42 18.22 3.98
CA THR A 335 2.54 16.82 3.55
C THR A 335 3.43 15.99 4.48
N GLN A 336 4.55 16.53 4.97
CA GLN A 336 5.46 15.80 5.88
C GLN A 336 4.85 15.60 7.27
N ALA A 337 4.01 16.54 7.72
CA ALA A 337 3.21 16.37 8.93
C ALA A 337 2.16 15.25 8.79
N ILE A 338 1.47 15.17 7.63
CA ILE A 338 0.54 14.07 7.30
C ILE A 338 1.29 12.71 7.28
N GLN A 339 2.48 12.68 6.70
CA GLN A 339 3.34 11.49 6.68
C GLN A 339 3.68 11.01 8.10
N LEU A 340 4.13 11.89 8.99
CA LEU A 340 4.47 11.52 10.36
C LEU A 340 3.25 11.05 11.16
N GLY A 341 2.12 11.73 11.04
CA GLY A 341 0.85 11.31 11.66
C GLY A 341 0.47 9.88 11.25
N ALA A 342 0.51 9.58 9.95
CA ALA A 342 0.26 8.25 9.42
C ALA A 342 1.28 7.20 9.92
N ILE A 343 2.59 7.50 9.80
CA ILE A 343 3.68 6.59 10.18
C ILE A 343 3.57 6.17 11.66
N PHE A 344 3.33 7.11 12.56
CA PHE A 344 3.17 6.82 13.98
C PHE A 344 1.86 6.06 14.30
N ARG A 345 0.73 6.37 13.63
CA ARG A 345 -0.49 5.56 13.79
C ARG A 345 -0.31 4.12 13.34
N VAL A 346 0.43 3.86 12.26
CA VAL A 346 0.76 2.48 11.82
C VAL A 346 1.68 1.79 12.85
N ALA A 347 2.66 2.48 13.43
CA ALA A 347 3.49 1.90 14.49
C ALA A 347 2.69 1.53 15.75
N LEU A 348 1.66 2.31 16.10
CA LEU A 348 0.71 1.98 17.17
C LEU A 348 -0.16 0.78 16.80
N GLN A 349 -0.68 0.72 15.57
CA GLN A 349 -1.48 -0.41 15.05
C GLN A 349 -0.70 -1.74 15.13
N VAL A 350 0.55 -1.77 14.65
CA VAL A 350 1.34 -3.01 14.59
C VAL A 350 1.86 -3.49 15.95
N THR A 351 1.87 -2.62 16.97
CA THR A 351 2.29 -2.98 18.34
C THR A 351 1.13 -3.17 19.32
N GLU A 352 -0.12 -2.96 18.87
CA GLU A 352 -1.32 -3.08 19.69
C GLU A 352 -1.48 -4.49 20.28
N GLY A 353 -1.60 -4.58 21.61
CA GLY A 353 -1.79 -5.85 22.33
C GLY A 353 -0.60 -6.82 22.33
N VAL A 354 0.62 -6.40 21.93
CA VAL A 354 1.80 -7.27 21.82
C VAL A 354 2.73 -7.09 23.04
N PRO A 355 2.83 -8.05 23.97
CA PRO A 355 3.57 -7.88 25.22
C PRO A 355 5.05 -7.52 25.04
N GLU A 356 5.73 -8.14 24.07
CA GLU A 356 7.14 -7.95 23.76
C GLU A 356 7.45 -6.52 23.25
N TYR A 357 6.42 -5.81 22.80
CA TYR A 357 6.50 -4.44 22.28
C TYR A 357 5.84 -3.42 23.21
N ALA A 358 5.28 -3.81 24.36
CA ALA A 358 4.46 -2.93 25.21
C ALA A 358 5.18 -1.63 25.62
N GLU A 359 6.45 -1.71 26.05
CA GLU A 359 7.24 -0.52 26.44
C GLU A 359 7.59 0.36 25.23
N ARG A 360 7.95 -0.26 24.09
CA ARG A 360 8.21 0.46 22.84
C ARG A 360 6.95 1.17 22.35
N ARG A 361 5.78 0.52 22.43
CA ARG A 361 4.47 1.13 22.15
C ARG A 361 4.17 2.28 23.11
N ARG A 362 4.46 2.16 24.41
CA ARG A 362 4.27 3.25 25.39
C ARG A 362 5.07 4.49 24.97
N VAL A 363 6.35 4.33 24.66
CA VAL A 363 7.24 5.42 24.22
C VAL A 363 6.77 6.04 22.89
N ILE A 364 6.36 5.24 21.91
CA ILE A 364 5.79 5.71 20.63
C ILE A 364 4.47 6.46 20.85
N ALA A 365 3.58 5.96 21.73
CA ALA A 365 2.29 6.58 22.04
C ALA A 365 2.45 7.92 22.76
N GLU A 366 3.38 8.02 23.70
CA GLU A 366 3.72 9.27 24.39
C GLU A 366 4.35 10.30 23.45
N HIS A 367 5.14 9.86 22.46
CA HIS A 367 5.66 10.75 21.42
C HIS A 367 4.55 11.24 20.49
N TYR A 368 3.70 10.33 20.01
CA TYR A 368 2.54 10.67 19.18
C TYR A 368 1.62 11.67 19.89
N ALA A 369 1.25 11.40 21.15
CA ALA A 369 0.35 12.26 21.93
C ALA A 369 0.90 13.68 22.15
N ARG A 370 2.23 13.87 22.21
CA ARG A 370 2.86 15.20 22.30
C ARG A 370 2.87 15.97 20.97
N GLN A 371 2.80 15.28 19.84
CA GLN A 371 3.08 15.86 18.52
C GLN A 371 1.87 15.92 17.59
N ALA A 372 0.89 15.02 17.74
CA ALA A 372 -0.20 14.83 16.79
C ALA A 372 -1.03 16.10 16.52
N ASP A 373 -1.34 16.89 17.56
CA ASP A 373 -2.10 18.13 17.41
C ASP A 373 -1.30 19.24 16.70
N SER A 374 0.02 19.24 16.86
CA SER A 374 0.95 20.14 16.16
C SER A 374 1.08 19.76 14.68
N TRP A 375 1.29 18.47 14.39
CA TRP A 375 1.28 17.95 13.03
C TRP A 375 -0.05 18.21 12.33
N LEU A 376 -1.17 18.04 13.03
CA LEU A 376 -2.51 18.32 12.49
C LEU A 376 -2.72 19.81 12.20
N GLY A 377 -2.32 20.70 13.11
CA GLY A 377 -2.34 22.16 12.89
C GLY A 377 -1.39 22.66 11.78
N ILE A 378 -0.49 21.79 11.29
CA ILE A 378 0.35 22.00 10.11
C ILE A 378 -0.30 21.36 8.86
N ALA A 379 -0.94 20.20 8.99
CA ALA A 379 -1.69 19.52 7.93
C ALA A 379 -2.92 20.32 7.45
N GLU A 380 -3.64 21.00 8.36
CA GLU A 380 -4.75 21.93 8.04
C GLU A 380 -4.30 23.13 7.17
N ARG A 381 -2.99 23.37 7.05
CA ARG A 381 -2.36 24.37 6.19
C ARG A 381 -1.94 23.81 4.82
N TRP A 382 -2.24 22.55 4.51
CA TRP A 382 -2.00 21.97 3.19
C TRP A 382 -2.77 22.76 2.14
N ARG A 383 -2.11 23.14 1.05
CA ARG A 383 -2.72 23.83 -0.10
C ARG A 383 -2.10 23.31 -1.39
N ASN A 384 -2.90 23.30 -2.45
CA ASN A 384 -2.46 22.89 -3.77
C ASN A 384 -1.53 23.96 -4.37
N THR A 385 -0.23 23.70 -4.39
CA THR A 385 0.78 24.63 -4.95
C THR A 385 1.08 24.37 -6.42
N ASN A 386 0.40 23.41 -7.05
CA ASN A 386 0.61 23.00 -8.42
C ASN A 386 0.35 24.14 -9.43
N ARG A 387 0.96 24.00 -10.61
CA ARG A 387 0.83 24.95 -11.72
C ARG A 387 0.72 24.16 -13.01
N CYS A 388 -0.44 24.25 -13.66
CA CYS A 388 -0.78 23.46 -14.84
C CYS A 388 -0.66 21.95 -14.55
N ASP A 389 0.19 21.24 -15.28
CA ASP A 389 0.53 19.83 -15.12
C ASP A 389 1.55 19.56 -14.01
N SER A 390 2.36 20.56 -13.65
CA SER A 390 3.50 20.41 -12.75
C SER A 390 3.10 20.22 -11.28
N GLY A 391 3.72 19.21 -10.65
CA GLY A 391 3.62 18.93 -9.22
C GLY A 391 2.51 17.94 -8.81
N TYR A 392 1.63 17.52 -9.73
CA TYR A 392 0.42 16.74 -9.42
C TYR A 392 0.65 15.50 -8.52
N PHE A 393 1.78 14.80 -8.68
CA PHE A 393 2.18 13.67 -7.85
C PHE A 393 2.20 13.97 -6.34
N GLY A 394 2.39 15.24 -5.95
CA GLY A 394 2.30 15.72 -4.57
C GLY A 394 0.94 15.48 -3.90
N LEU A 395 -0.15 15.37 -4.68
CA LEU A 395 -1.48 14.99 -4.19
C LEU A 395 -1.48 13.54 -3.69
N ASN A 396 -0.90 12.61 -4.45
CA ASN A 396 -0.81 11.20 -4.06
C ASN A 396 -0.02 11.02 -2.75
N ILE A 397 1.05 11.81 -2.59
CA ILE A 397 1.88 11.87 -1.40
C ILE A 397 1.13 12.45 -0.17
N GLY A 398 0.01 13.16 -0.38
CA GLY A 398 -0.92 13.59 0.68
C GLY A 398 -2.03 12.57 0.97
N PHE A 399 -2.70 12.06 -0.07
CA PHE A 399 -3.85 11.14 0.09
C PHE A 399 -3.46 9.78 0.68
N MET A 400 -2.37 9.15 0.21
CA MET A 400 -1.94 7.82 0.71
C MET A 400 -1.69 7.77 2.23
N PRO A 401 -0.89 8.68 2.85
CA PRO A 401 -0.74 8.69 4.29
C PRO A 401 -2.01 9.12 5.03
N LEU A 402 -2.78 10.09 4.50
CA LEU A 402 -3.97 10.56 5.19
C LEU A 402 -5.04 9.47 5.36
N TYR A 403 -5.14 8.53 4.42
CA TYR A 403 -5.98 7.34 4.57
C TYR A 403 -5.61 6.57 5.85
N ASN A 404 -4.32 6.26 6.03
CA ASN A 404 -3.85 5.57 7.24
C ASN A 404 -3.98 6.42 8.51
N TRP A 405 -3.68 7.73 8.46
CA TRP A 405 -3.79 8.58 9.65
C TRP A 405 -5.25 8.65 10.13
N THR A 406 -6.18 8.96 9.23
CA THR A 406 -7.60 9.18 9.54
C THR A 406 -8.32 7.88 9.92
N ARG A 407 -8.03 6.76 9.23
CA ARG A 407 -8.67 5.48 9.55
C ARG A 407 -8.21 4.93 10.91
N LEU A 408 -6.93 5.09 11.25
CA LEU A 408 -6.32 4.53 12.46
C LEU A 408 -6.38 5.47 13.68
N GLU A 409 -6.68 6.76 13.54
CA GLU A 409 -6.81 7.65 14.70
C GLU A 409 -8.00 7.21 15.59
N THR A 410 -7.72 7.18 16.88
CA THR A 410 -8.60 6.74 17.98
C THR A 410 -9.11 7.91 18.82
N ASP A 411 -8.48 9.08 18.71
CA ASP A 411 -8.96 10.33 19.28
C ASP A 411 -10.00 10.96 18.35
N GLN A 412 -11.25 11.02 18.82
CA GLN A 412 -12.38 11.47 18.00
C GLN A 412 -12.24 12.93 17.53
N ALA A 413 -11.66 13.82 18.36
CA ALA A 413 -11.51 15.23 18.02
C ALA A 413 -10.41 15.45 16.95
N ARG A 414 -9.30 14.70 17.03
CA ARG A 414 -8.32 14.67 15.93
C ARG A 414 -8.90 14.02 14.68
N LYS A 415 -9.67 12.94 14.81
CA LYS A 415 -10.29 12.26 13.67
C LYS A 415 -11.24 13.17 12.90
N GLU A 416 -12.17 13.84 13.59
CA GLU A 416 -13.10 14.80 12.97
C GLU A 416 -12.37 15.95 12.26
N ARG A 417 -11.28 16.47 12.83
CA ARG A 417 -10.43 17.49 12.17
C ARG A 417 -9.72 16.94 10.93
N LEU A 418 -9.17 15.71 10.98
CA LEU A 418 -8.56 15.05 9.83
C LEU A 418 -9.58 14.84 8.70
N GLN A 419 -10.79 14.39 9.03
CA GLN A 419 -11.88 14.18 8.06
C GLN A 419 -12.38 15.49 7.43
N ARG A 420 -12.63 16.52 8.24
CA ARG A 420 -13.17 17.81 7.80
C ARG A 420 -12.06 18.68 7.17
N ALA A 421 -11.15 19.20 8.00
CA ALA A 421 -10.23 20.28 7.64
C ALA A 421 -9.03 19.85 6.78
N VAL A 422 -8.69 18.55 6.73
CA VAL A 422 -7.57 18.04 5.91
C VAL A 422 -8.09 17.24 4.70
N LEU A 423 -8.91 16.20 4.93
CA LEU A 423 -9.38 15.32 3.87
C LEU A 423 -10.41 16.02 2.97
N ARG A 424 -11.51 16.53 3.51
CA ARG A 424 -12.55 17.21 2.72
C ARG A 424 -12.11 18.60 2.25
N ASP A 425 -11.84 19.49 3.20
CA ASP A 425 -11.76 20.93 2.96
C ASP A 425 -10.42 21.38 2.31
N ALA A 426 -9.35 20.57 2.42
CA ALA A 426 -8.02 20.91 1.89
C ALA A 426 -7.53 20.00 0.75
N LEU A 427 -7.83 18.69 0.77
CA LEU A 427 -7.40 17.75 -0.29
C LEU A 427 -8.50 17.42 -1.30
N TRP A 428 -9.70 17.00 -0.86
CA TRP A 428 -10.78 16.59 -1.75
C TRP A 428 -11.36 17.76 -2.55
N ALA A 429 -11.57 18.91 -1.91
CA ALA A 429 -12.02 20.14 -2.57
C ALA A 429 -11.09 20.61 -3.72
N GLU A 430 -9.82 20.18 -3.71
CA GLU A 430 -8.80 20.48 -4.72
C GLU A 430 -8.67 19.39 -5.81
N VAL A 431 -9.48 18.32 -5.76
CA VAL A 431 -9.46 17.21 -6.74
C VAL A 431 -10.83 16.64 -7.12
N ALA A 432 -11.94 17.20 -6.62
CA ALA A 432 -13.28 16.60 -6.76
C ALA A 432 -13.75 16.41 -8.22
N ASP A 433 -13.31 17.28 -9.14
CA ASP A 433 -13.59 17.22 -10.58
C ASP A 433 -12.49 16.49 -11.39
N HIS A 434 -11.38 16.09 -10.76
CA HIS A 434 -10.23 15.47 -11.43
C HIS A 434 -10.49 14.04 -11.96
N LYS A 435 -11.67 13.46 -11.71
CA LYS A 435 -12.02 12.07 -12.05
C LYS A 435 -10.93 11.10 -11.57
N ASN A 436 -10.58 11.18 -10.28
CA ASN A 436 -9.49 10.40 -9.68
C ASN A 436 -10.09 9.37 -8.72
N VAL A 437 -10.28 8.14 -9.21
CA VAL A 437 -11.03 7.09 -8.51
C VAL A 437 -10.40 6.75 -7.17
N PHE A 438 -9.07 6.67 -7.10
CA PHE A 438 -8.36 6.34 -5.87
C PHE A 438 -8.53 7.42 -4.79
N PHE A 439 -8.42 8.71 -5.14
CA PHE A 439 -8.65 9.80 -4.18
C PHE A 439 -10.12 9.91 -3.78
N ALA A 440 -11.05 9.70 -4.72
CA ALA A 440 -12.48 9.69 -4.46
C ALA A 440 -12.92 8.55 -3.52
N PHE A 441 -12.34 7.35 -3.66
CA PHE A 441 -12.61 6.24 -2.75
C PHE A 441 -11.94 6.43 -1.38
N ILE A 442 -10.75 7.04 -1.30
CA ILE A 442 -10.16 7.46 -0.01
C ILE A 442 -11.06 8.48 0.71
N TYR A 443 -11.62 9.44 -0.03
CA TYR A 443 -12.57 10.40 0.51
C TYR A 443 -13.86 9.71 0.97
N ALA A 444 -14.54 8.96 0.10
CA ALA A 444 -15.81 8.32 0.40
C ALA A 444 -15.73 7.31 1.57
N ALA A 445 -14.60 6.62 1.74
CA ALA A 445 -14.38 5.68 2.84
C ALA A 445 -14.12 6.34 4.20
N LEU A 446 -13.83 7.64 4.23
CA LEU A 446 -13.38 8.37 5.41
C LEU A 446 -14.07 9.72 5.61
N ALA A 447 -15.10 10.04 4.82
CA ALA A 447 -15.78 11.31 4.88
C ALA A 447 -16.42 11.56 6.27
N PRO A 448 -16.55 12.84 6.69
CA PRO A 448 -17.52 13.25 7.71
C PRO A 448 -18.91 12.65 7.47
N THR A 449 -19.60 12.26 8.54
CA THR A 449 -20.91 11.57 8.46
C THR A 449 -22.04 12.43 7.90
N GLU A 450 -21.84 13.74 7.72
CA GLU A 450 -22.80 14.64 7.06
C GLU A 450 -22.61 14.78 5.53
N ASP A 451 -21.55 14.21 4.95
CA ASP A 451 -21.25 14.35 3.52
C ASP A 451 -22.01 13.30 2.67
N GLU A 452 -22.67 13.74 1.59
CA GLU A 452 -23.33 12.84 0.63
C GLU A 452 -22.31 12.18 -0.31
N VAL A 453 -21.75 11.03 0.10
CA VAL A 453 -20.69 10.33 -0.66
C VAL A 453 -21.19 9.49 -1.86
N GLN A 454 -22.48 9.13 -1.93
CA GLN A 454 -22.97 8.23 -2.99
C GLN A 454 -22.76 8.76 -4.42
N PRO A 455 -23.06 10.04 -4.74
CA PRO A 455 -22.78 10.57 -6.09
C PRO A 455 -21.29 10.59 -6.44
N VAL A 456 -20.42 10.69 -5.43
CA VAL A 456 -18.96 10.62 -5.62
C VAL A 456 -18.53 9.18 -5.91
N ILE A 457 -19.11 8.19 -5.22
CA ILE A 457 -18.91 6.77 -5.48
C ILE A 457 -19.35 6.43 -6.91
N ASP A 458 -20.60 6.71 -7.27
CA ASP A 458 -21.20 6.32 -8.55
C ASP A 458 -20.38 6.86 -9.74
N ALA A 459 -20.09 8.17 -9.74
CA ALA A 459 -19.31 8.81 -10.81
C ALA A 459 -17.87 8.28 -10.93
N HIS A 460 -17.28 7.77 -9.85
CA HIS A 460 -15.93 7.20 -9.87
C HIS A 460 -15.91 5.69 -10.16
N VAL A 461 -16.99 4.96 -9.87
CA VAL A 461 -17.21 3.60 -10.39
C VAL A 461 -17.36 3.63 -11.91
N GLU A 462 -18.10 4.60 -12.47
CA GLU A 462 -18.17 4.82 -13.92
C GLU A 462 -16.80 5.10 -14.55
N GLN A 463 -15.97 5.93 -13.92
CA GLN A 463 -14.61 6.20 -14.39
C GLN A 463 -13.68 5.00 -14.24
N LEU A 464 -13.86 4.16 -13.22
CA LEU A 464 -13.09 2.91 -13.06
C LEU A 464 -13.45 1.88 -14.14
N ALA A 465 -14.72 1.78 -14.51
CA ALA A 465 -15.19 0.91 -15.60
C ALA A 465 -14.61 1.26 -16.99
N ARG A 466 -14.03 2.46 -17.12
CA ARG A 466 -13.34 2.94 -18.32
C ARG A 466 -11.82 2.66 -18.30
N PHE A 467 -11.22 2.36 -17.15
CA PHE A 467 -9.77 2.13 -17.04
C PHE A 467 -9.28 1.01 -17.98
N SER A 468 -8.22 1.22 -18.75
CA SER A 468 -7.68 0.28 -19.74
C SER A 468 -7.57 -1.20 -19.30
N ALA A 469 -7.91 -2.12 -20.19
CA ALA A 469 -7.65 -3.55 -20.01
C ALA A 469 -6.14 -3.87 -19.95
N ALA A 470 -5.76 -5.05 -19.45
CA ALA A 470 -4.37 -5.49 -19.50
C ALA A 470 -4.03 -6.08 -20.89
N PRO A 471 -2.83 -5.84 -21.44
CA PRO A 471 -1.75 -4.99 -20.92
C PRO A 471 -2.04 -3.49 -21.06
N ASN A 472 -1.74 -2.71 -20.02
CA ASN A 472 -1.88 -1.26 -20.05
C ASN A 472 -0.73 -0.63 -20.88
N LEU A 473 -0.94 -0.56 -22.19
CA LEU A 473 0.05 -0.13 -23.20
C LEU A 473 0.19 1.39 -23.27
N SER A 474 1.43 1.88 -23.43
CA SER A 474 1.75 3.29 -23.71
C SER A 474 1.38 3.69 -25.14
N ARG A 475 0.09 3.85 -25.40
CA ARG A 475 -0.45 4.25 -26.71
C ARG A 475 -0.33 5.76 -26.94
N PRO A 476 -0.18 6.24 -28.19
CA PRO A 476 -0.36 7.65 -28.52
C PRO A 476 -1.79 8.10 -28.19
N ILE A 477 -1.94 9.34 -27.73
CA ILE A 477 -3.24 10.02 -27.61
C ILE A 477 -3.20 11.38 -28.29
N ASP A 478 -4.32 11.78 -28.89
CA ASP A 478 -4.55 13.14 -29.34
C ASP A 478 -6.02 13.50 -29.08
N LEU A 479 -6.23 14.38 -28.11
CA LEU A 479 -7.53 14.82 -27.60
C LEU A 479 -7.83 16.28 -27.96
N ARG A 480 -6.96 16.91 -28.77
CA ARG A 480 -7.09 18.32 -29.16
C ARG A 480 -8.37 18.52 -29.97
N GLY A 481 -9.19 19.49 -29.58
CA GLY A 481 -10.50 19.73 -30.19
C GLY A 481 -11.63 18.80 -29.74
N ARG A 482 -11.33 17.72 -29.00
CA ARG A 482 -12.34 16.93 -28.25
C ARG A 482 -12.61 17.55 -26.87
N TYR A 483 -11.57 18.08 -26.23
CA TYR A 483 -11.66 18.84 -24.98
C TYR A 483 -11.27 20.31 -25.19
N PRO A 484 -11.81 21.24 -24.39
CA PRO A 484 -11.39 22.64 -24.40
C PRO A 484 -9.95 22.79 -23.86
N GLU A 485 -9.09 23.49 -24.58
CA GLU A 485 -7.73 23.80 -24.11
C GLU A 485 -7.75 24.87 -23.00
N ASN A 486 -6.86 24.74 -22.02
CA ASN A 486 -6.77 25.65 -20.89
C ASN A 486 -6.09 26.98 -21.30
N PRO A 487 -6.80 28.13 -21.26
CA PRO A 487 -6.25 29.41 -21.75
C PRO A 487 -5.12 29.98 -20.87
N ARG A 488 -4.82 29.36 -19.72
CA ARG A 488 -3.67 29.70 -18.86
C ARG A 488 -2.55 28.67 -18.91
N CYS A 489 -2.80 27.51 -19.52
CA CYS A 489 -1.90 26.35 -19.54
C CYS A 489 -1.97 25.66 -20.92
N PRO A 490 -1.30 26.21 -21.96
CA PRO A 490 -1.31 25.62 -23.30
C PRO A 490 -0.82 24.16 -23.30
N GLY A 491 -1.40 23.33 -24.17
CA GLY A 491 -1.10 21.90 -24.28
C GLY A 491 -1.86 20.99 -23.29
N ILE A 492 -2.64 21.54 -22.35
CA ILE A 492 -3.52 20.76 -21.45
C ILE A 492 -4.98 21.25 -21.49
N SER A 493 -5.89 20.34 -21.13
CA SER A 493 -7.32 20.57 -21.05
C SER A 493 -7.70 21.53 -19.93
N ALA A 494 -8.80 22.27 -20.10
CA ALA A 494 -9.44 23.04 -19.04
C ALA A 494 -10.24 22.17 -18.06
N GLU A 495 -10.59 20.93 -18.44
CA GLU A 495 -11.36 19.96 -17.64
C GLU A 495 -10.71 18.57 -17.65
N ALA A 496 -10.95 17.75 -16.63
CA ALA A 496 -10.35 16.42 -16.51
C ALA A 496 -10.80 15.46 -17.62
N VAL A 497 -9.86 14.85 -18.35
CA VAL A 497 -10.16 13.82 -19.35
C VAL A 497 -10.53 12.50 -18.67
N ASN A 498 -11.36 11.69 -19.32
CA ASN A 498 -11.81 10.39 -18.79
C ASN A 498 -10.64 9.38 -18.70
N VAL A 499 -10.76 8.36 -17.85
CA VAL A 499 -9.65 7.47 -17.50
C VAL A 499 -9.13 6.63 -18.69
N ASP A 500 -10.02 6.21 -19.60
CA ASP A 500 -9.71 5.57 -20.90
C ASP A 500 -8.90 6.45 -21.86
N GLU A 501 -8.92 7.76 -21.65
CA GLU A 501 -8.33 8.76 -22.53
C GLU A 501 -6.98 9.28 -22.00
N ARG A 502 -6.53 8.79 -20.84
CA ARG A 502 -5.26 9.19 -20.20
C ARG A 502 -4.08 8.40 -20.77
N PRO A 503 -2.86 8.99 -20.80
CA PRO A 503 -1.64 8.22 -21.01
C PRO A 503 -1.49 7.13 -19.94
N ALA A 504 -1.14 5.92 -20.36
CA ALA A 504 -0.77 4.85 -19.43
C ALA A 504 0.50 5.23 -18.64
N ALA A 505 0.54 4.88 -17.36
CA ALA A 505 1.63 5.21 -16.45
C ALA A 505 1.78 4.12 -15.37
N SER A 506 2.89 4.14 -14.61
CA SER A 506 3.10 3.19 -13.50
C SER A 506 2.01 3.26 -12.44
N PHE A 507 1.41 4.45 -12.28
CA PHE A 507 0.22 4.70 -11.48
C PHE A 507 -0.48 5.95 -12.04
N THR A 508 -1.67 5.84 -12.63
CA THR A 508 -2.35 6.98 -13.29
C THR A 508 -2.84 8.03 -12.28
N TRP A 509 -3.13 7.64 -11.03
CA TRP A 509 -3.71 8.53 -10.03
C TRP A 509 -2.75 9.59 -9.46
N GLU A 510 -1.44 9.47 -9.72
CA GLU A 510 -0.45 10.52 -9.45
C GLU A 510 -0.17 11.42 -10.67
N ARG A 511 -0.84 11.18 -11.81
CA ARG A 511 -0.66 11.94 -13.05
C ARG A 511 -1.81 12.93 -13.24
N HIS A 512 -1.47 14.09 -13.78
CA HIS A 512 -2.41 15.18 -14.00
C HIS A 512 -3.49 14.76 -15.03
N PRO A 513 -4.78 15.01 -14.78
CA PRO A 513 -5.87 14.46 -15.60
C PRO A 513 -6.15 15.27 -16.87
N TRP A 514 -5.25 16.17 -17.30
CA TRP A 514 -5.51 17.16 -18.34
C TRP A 514 -4.68 17.00 -19.62
N LYS A 515 -3.81 15.99 -19.73
CA LYS A 515 -2.90 15.86 -20.88
C LYS A 515 -3.65 15.64 -22.20
N LEU A 516 -3.53 16.58 -23.15
CA LEU A 516 -4.22 16.52 -24.44
C LEU A 516 -3.50 15.70 -25.51
N GLN A 517 -2.19 15.48 -25.39
CA GLN A 517 -1.40 14.77 -26.39
C GLN A 517 -0.25 14.00 -25.74
N GLU A 518 -0.02 12.76 -26.18
CA GLU A 518 1.15 11.95 -25.85
C GLU A 518 1.56 11.15 -27.09
N ALA A 519 2.87 10.99 -27.33
CA ALA A 519 3.36 10.21 -28.47
C ALA A 519 3.23 8.67 -28.26
N GLY A 520 3.06 8.23 -27.01
CA GLY A 520 3.22 6.84 -26.61
C GLY A 520 4.67 6.37 -26.67
N THR A 521 4.93 5.19 -26.10
CA THR A 521 6.21 4.49 -26.22
C THR A 521 5.93 3.08 -26.75
N PRO A 522 6.36 2.75 -27.98
CA PRO A 522 6.13 1.43 -28.56
C PRO A 522 6.55 0.29 -27.63
N ASN A 523 5.69 -0.71 -27.47
CA ASN A 523 5.88 -1.90 -26.63
C ASN A 523 6.10 -1.64 -25.13
N MET A 524 5.96 -0.40 -24.63
CA MET A 524 5.97 -0.09 -23.20
C MET A 524 4.62 -0.43 -22.57
N THR A 525 4.66 -1.12 -21.43
CA THR A 525 3.48 -1.50 -20.64
C THR A 525 3.66 -1.17 -19.17
N TYR A 526 2.54 -0.99 -18.47
CA TYR A 526 2.49 -0.72 -17.04
C TYR A 526 1.65 -1.77 -16.31
N GLY A 527 1.96 -2.00 -15.02
CA GLY A 527 1.44 -3.13 -14.26
C GLY A 527 -0.02 -3.06 -13.78
N GLY A 528 -0.75 -1.96 -14.02
CA GLY A 528 -2.16 -1.85 -13.62
C GLY A 528 -2.41 -1.83 -12.10
N VAL A 529 -1.37 -1.57 -11.29
CA VAL A 529 -1.47 -1.52 -9.81
C VAL A 529 -2.35 -0.35 -9.32
N ASP A 530 -2.47 0.69 -10.13
CA ASP A 530 -3.47 1.77 -10.01
C ASP A 530 -4.90 1.28 -10.16
N TYR A 531 -5.19 0.40 -11.13
CA TYR A 531 -6.48 -0.26 -11.23
C TYR A 531 -6.71 -1.18 -10.03
N LEU A 532 -5.77 -2.07 -9.72
CA LEU A 532 -5.90 -3.06 -8.66
C LEU A 532 -6.16 -2.42 -7.29
N LEU A 533 -5.41 -1.36 -6.94
CA LEU A 533 -5.59 -0.68 -5.66
C LEU A 533 -6.93 0.05 -5.58
N ALA A 534 -7.36 0.74 -6.63
CA ALA A 534 -8.66 1.42 -6.66
C ALA A 534 -9.83 0.43 -6.63
N TYR A 535 -9.77 -0.63 -7.45
CA TYR A 535 -10.80 -1.68 -7.49
C TYR A 535 -10.93 -2.42 -6.15
N TRP A 536 -9.83 -2.92 -5.59
CA TRP A 536 -9.90 -3.65 -4.31
C TRP A 536 -10.24 -2.75 -3.12
N MET A 537 -9.92 -1.44 -3.17
CA MET A 537 -10.42 -0.46 -2.20
C MET A 537 -11.94 -0.27 -2.31
N GLY A 538 -12.47 -0.11 -3.53
CA GLY A 538 -13.91 0.01 -3.76
C GLY A 538 -14.69 -1.26 -3.37
N ARG A 539 -14.14 -2.44 -3.66
CA ARG A 539 -14.66 -3.74 -3.21
C ARG A 539 -14.68 -3.86 -1.69
N HIS A 540 -13.59 -3.48 -1.01
CA HIS A 540 -13.44 -3.60 0.44
C HIS A 540 -14.40 -2.67 1.23
N HIS A 541 -14.61 -1.44 0.74
CA HIS A 541 -15.54 -0.48 1.36
C HIS A 541 -17.00 -0.61 0.86
N GLY A 542 -17.31 -1.63 0.04
CA GLY A 542 -18.67 -1.89 -0.43
C GLY A 542 -19.18 -0.96 -1.54
N PHE A 543 -18.31 -0.14 -2.13
CA PHE A 543 -18.62 0.73 -3.28
C PHE A 543 -18.79 -0.04 -4.59
N ILE A 544 -18.24 -1.25 -4.66
CA ILE A 544 -18.26 -2.13 -5.83
C ILE A 544 -18.74 -3.51 -5.39
N ALA A 545 -19.74 -4.06 -6.08
CA ALA A 545 -20.21 -5.43 -5.89
C ALA A 545 -19.27 -6.45 -6.59
N ASP A 546 -19.42 -7.74 -6.29
CA ASP A 546 -18.78 -8.77 -7.12
C ASP A 546 -19.63 -9.02 -8.38
N ASP A 547 -19.01 -8.89 -9.55
CA ASP A 547 -19.64 -9.23 -10.84
C ASP A 547 -19.44 -10.70 -11.25
N ALA A 548 -18.52 -11.42 -10.58
CA ALA A 548 -18.17 -12.81 -10.90
C ALA A 548 -17.80 -13.66 -9.65
N PRO A 549 -18.63 -13.71 -8.58
CA PRO A 549 -18.30 -14.36 -7.32
C PRO A 549 -18.19 -15.89 -7.42
N GLU A 550 -19.00 -16.53 -8.28
CA GLU A 550 -19.02 -17.99 -8.49
C GLU A 550 -17.96 -18.47 -9.53
N THR A 551 -17.04 -17.59 -9.92
CA THR A 551 -16.03 -17.84 -10.96
C THR A 551 -14.62 -17.82 -10.37
N CYS A 552 -13.86 -18.89 -10.58
CA CYS A 552 -12.66 -19.22 -9.80
C CYS A 552 -11.55 -19.81 -10.69
N LEU A 553 -10.28 -19.45 -10.50
CA LEU A 553 -9.19 -20.08 -11.25
C LEU A 553 -8.82 -21.47 -10.70
N LEU A 554 -8.89 -22.48 -11.56
CA LEU A 554 -8.53 -23.87 -11.27
C LEU A 554 -7.54 -24.43 -12.30
N TRP A 555 -6.79 -25.46 -11.93
CA TRP A 555 -5.94 -26.21 -12.85
C TRP A 555 -6.76 -27.22 -13.65
N LYS A 556 -6.93 -26.95 -14.95
CA LYS A 556 -7.46 -27.95 -15.88
C LYS A 556 -6.35 -28.93 -16.25
N ARG A 557 -6.54 -30.20 -15.89
CA ARG A 557 -5.78 -31.33 -16.40
C ARG A 557 -6.16 -31.61 -17.86
#